data_AF-A0AAJ2VGK6-F1
#
_entry.id   AF-A0AAJ2VGK6-F1
#
_cell.length_a   1.000
_cell.length_b   1.000
_cell.length_c   1.000
_cell.angle_alpha   90.00
_cell.angle_beta   90.00
_cell.angle_gamma   90.00
#
_symmetry.space_group_name_H-M   'P 1'
#
loop_
_entity.id
_entity.type
_entity.pdbx_description
1 polymer ?
#
loop_
_entity_poly.entity_id
_entity_poly.type
_entity_poly.pdbx_seq_one_letter_code
_entity_poly.pdbx_strand_id
1 'polypeptide(L)'
;MKYIVKPEGIEKEQANRPEVYGFRKGNGPAYGEILAARNTYGVRSEQEFAVVKKYMSESASNAGALNFTDPGKQAAVMSLAHMRGVGGAQAILNSMESGNIVKSAKLTPQAINYIESMDAKDFQESLKEARVAYDIKIYGDSSTSKGGKTYNWWDHYGDGLQKRHAKEAKEFLKLSN
;
A
#
# COMPACT_ATOMS: atom_id res chain seq x y z
N MET A 1 -0.13 -3.04 -11.26
CA MET A 1 -0.80 -4.14 -10.51
C MET A 1 0.12 -5.32 -10.20
N LYS A 2 0.79 -5.96 -11.18
CA LYS A 2 1.68 -7.14 -10.98
C LYS A 2 2.77 -6.96 -9.90
N TYR A 3 3.25 -5.74 -9.67
CA TYR A 3 4.28 -5.43 -8.66
C TYR A 3 3.72 -5.11 -7.26
N ILE A 4 2.43 -4.80 -7.16
CA ILE A 4 1.78 -4.43 -5.90
C ILE A 4 1.11 -5.65 -5.27
N VAL A 5 0.46 -6.47 -6.10
CA VAL A 5 -0.15 -7.74 -5.72
C VAL A 5 0.65 -8.86 -6.38
N LYS A 6 1.21 -9.77 -5.57
CA LYS A 6 1.81 -10.99 -6.10
C LYS A 6 0.68 -11.89 -6.65
N PRO A 7 0.78 -12.41 -7.89
CA PRO A 7 -0.23 -13.32 -8.47
C PRO A 7 -0.45 -14.61 -7.66
N GLU A 8 0.46 -14.92 -6.74
CA GLU A 8 0.40 -16.05 -5.81
C GLU A 8 -0.28 -15.73 -4.48
N GLY A 9 -0.88 -14.55 -4.33
CA GLY A 9 -1.64 -14.13 -3.13
C GLY A 9 -2.95 -14.90 -2.93
N ILE A 10 -2.93 -16.22 -3.15
CA ILE A 10 -4.08 -17.11 -3.14
C ILE A 10 -4.65 -17.17 -1.72
N GLU A 11 -3.83 -17.43 -0.70
CA GLU A 11 -4.21 -17.35 0.71
C GLU A 11 -2.99 -17.00 1.56
N LYS A 12 -3.15 -16.05 2.48
CA LYS A 12 -2.18 -15.75 3.54
C LYS A 12 -2.88 -15.49 4.85
N GLU A 13 -2.14 -15.62 5.93
CA GLU A 13 -2.56 -15.16 7.24
C GLU A 13 -1.66 -13.99 7.66
N GLN A 14 -2.27 -12.86 7.99
CA GLN A 14 -1.58 -11.70 8.55
C GLN A 14 -2.22 -11.34 9.88
N ALA A 15 -1.42 -11.34 10.95
CA ALA A 15 -1.89 -11.09 12.32
C ALA A 15 -3.13 -11.94 12.68
N ASN A 16 -3.07 -13.24 12.39
CA ASN A 16 -4.14 -14.22 12.63
C ASN A 16 -5.46 -13.95 11.89
N ARG A 17 -5.42 -13.15 10.82
CA ARG A 17 -6.58 -12.90 9.95
C ARG A 17 -6.32 -13.44 8.55
N PRO A 18 -7.26 -14.20 7.98
CA PRO A 18 -7.20 -14.60 6.58
C PRO A 18 -7.12 -13.40 5.63
N GLU A 19 -6.31 -13.54 4.60
CA GLU A 19 -6.03 -12.54 3.59
C GLU A 19 -5.99 -13.17 2.20
N VAL A 20 -6.53 -12.45 1.22
CA VAL A 20 -6.41 -12.77 -0.20
C VAL A 20 -5.92 -11.52 -0.93
N TYR A 21 -4.82 -11.64 -1.68
CA TYR A 21 -4.18 -10.53 -2.41
C TYR A 21 -3.95 -9.24 -1.59
N GLY A 22 -3.70 -9.33 -0.27
CA GLY A 22 -3.54 -8.15 0.59
C GLY A 22 -4.83 -7.63 1.24
N PHE A 23 -6.00 -8.15 0.84
CA PHE A 23 -7.29 -7.82 1.44
C PHE A 23 -7.60 -8.78 2.58
N ARG A 24 -7.78 -8.25 3.80
CA ARG A 24 -8.03 -9.06 5.00
C ARG A 24 -9.51 -9.26 5.26
N LYS A 25 -9.90 -10.45 5.72
CA LYS A 25 -11.27 -10.75 6.14
C LYS A 25 -11.73 -9.78 7.23
N GLY A 26 -12.81 -9.04 6.97
CA GLY A 26 -13.38 -8.05 7.90
C GLY A 26 -12.89 -6.61 7.71
N ASN A 27 -12.03 -6.33 6.73
CA ASN A 27 -11.64 -4.97 6.33
C ASN A 27 -12.39 -4.56 5.05
N GLY A 28 -13.72 -4.38 5.17
CA GLY A 28 -14.60 -4.05 4.05
C GLY A 28 -15.01 -5.26 3.20
N PRO A 29 -15.72 -5.03 2.08
CA PRO A 29 -16.34 -6.09 1.27
C PRO A 29 -15.34 -6.87 0.39
N ALA A 30 -14.18 -6.28 0.09
CA ALA A 30 -13.24 -6.80 -0.90
C ALA A 30 -12.87 -8.28 -0.71
N TYR A 31 -12.51 -8.68 0.52
CA TYR A 31 -12.14 -10.08 0.80
C TYR A 31 -13.27 -11.05 0.45
N GLY A 32 -14.51 -10.72 0.83
CA GLY A 32 -15.68 -11.57 0.58
C GLY A 32 -16.01 -11.66 -0.90
N GLU A 33 -15.95 -10.54 -1.62
CA GLU A 33 -16.24 -10.50 -3.06
C GLU A 33 -15.16 -11.22 -3.89
N ILE A 34 -13.89 -11.13 -3.49
CA ILE A 34 -12.81 -11.89 -4.14
C ILE A 34 -13.05 -13.40 -3.96
N LEU A 35 -13.40 -13.84 -2.75
CA LEU A 35 -13.71 -15.25 -2.50
C LEU A 35 -14.97 -15.71 -3.24
N ALA A 36 -16.00 -14.87 -3.34
CA ALA A 36 -17.19 -15.18 -4.12
C ALA A 36 -16.83 -15.39 -5.61
N ALA A 37 -16.06 -14.48 -6.21
CA ALA A 37 -15.60 -14.62 -7.58
C ALA A 37 -14.72 -15.89 -7.76
N ARG A 38 -13.82 -16.16 -6.82
CA ARG A 38 -13.01 -17.40 -6.82
C ARG A 38 -13.87 -18.66 -6.79
N ASN A 39 -14.88 -18.71 -5.93
CA ASN A 39 -15.74 -19.87 -5.77
C ASN A 39 -16.61 -20.12 -7.03
N THR A 40 -17.00 -19.06 -7.73
CA THR A 40 -17.81 -19.17 -8.96
C THR A 40 -16.97 -19.44 -10.21
N TYR A 41 -15.82 -18.78 -10.36
CA TYR A 41 -15.05 -18.76 -11.62
C TYR A 41 -13.69 -19.45 -11.54
N GLY A 42 -13.28 -19.90 -10.35
CA GLY A 42 -11.99 -20.53 -10.10
C GLY A 42 -10.90 -19.54 -9.67
N VAL A 43 -9.87 -20.11 -9.05
CA VAL A 43 -8.66 -19.38 -8.59
C VAL A 43 -7.93 -18.80 -9.79
N ARG A 44 -7.52 -17.53 -9.70
CA ARG A 44 -6.81 -16.76 -10.75
C ARG A 44 -7.64 -16.55 -12.02
N SER A 45 -8.96 -16.71 -11.95
CA SER A 45 -9.84 -16.33 -13.04
C SER A 45 -9.77 -14.84 -13.35
N GLU A 46 -10.09 -14.45 -14.57
CA GLU A 46 -10.15 -13.03 -14.97
C GLU A 46 -11.16 -12.26 -14.11
N GLN A 47 -12.25 -12.91 -13.71
CA GLN A 47 -13.28 -12.38 -12.85
C GLN A 47 -12.77 -12.13 -11.42
N GLU A 48 -11.99 -13.06 -10.85
CA GLU A 48 -11.32 -12.83 -9.57
C GLU A 48 -10.39 -11.60 -9.66
N PHE A 49 -9.56 -11.54 -10.70
CA PHE A 49 -8.64 -10.41 -10.90
C PHE A 49 -9.37 -9.08 -11.17
N ALA A 50 -10.53 -9.11 -11.82
CA ALA A 50 -11.34 -7.92 -12.05
C ALA A 50 -11.82 -7.31 -10.73
N VAL A 51 -12.25 -8.14 -9.78
CA VAL A 51 -12.65 -7.69 -8.43
C VAL A 51 -11.44 -7.10 -7.69
N VAL A 52 -10.29 -7.78 -7.71
CA VAL A 52 -9.05 -7.25 -7.10
C VAL A 52 -8.69 -5.90 -7.70
N LYS A 53 -8.75 -5.76 -9.04
CA LYS A 53 -8.41 -4.53 -9.76
C LYS A 53 -9.35 -3.40 -9.37
N LYS A 54 -10.66 -3.67 -9.30
CA LYS A 54 -11.68 -2.71 -8.87
C LYS A 54 -11.31 -2.10 -7.51
N TYR A 55 -11.13 -2.93 -6.48
CA TYR A 55 -10.84 -2.44 -5.12
C TYR A 55 -9.49 -1.74 -4.99
N MET A 56 -8.47 -2.20 -5.71
CA MET A 56 -7.19 -1.50 -5.75
C MET A 56 -7.32 -0.11 -6.38
N SER A 57 -8.02 0.00 -7.51
CA SER A 57 -8.23 1.28 -8.19
C SER A 57 -9.07 2.24 -7.36
N GLU A 58 -10.14 1.77 -6.73
CA GLU A 58 -10.98 2.56 -5.83
C GLU A 58 -10.16 3.08 -4.64
N SER A 59 -9.37 2.22 -3.99
CA SER A 59 -8.51 2.62 -2.88
C SER A 59 -7.43 3.61 -3.31
N ALA A 60 -6.85 3.46 -4.50
CA ALA A 60 -5.86 4.38 -5.03
C ALA A 60 -6.46 5.75 -5.34
N SER A 61 -7.63 5.76 -5.99
CA SER A 61 -8.39 6.97 -6.29
C SER A 61 -8.73 7.74 -5.00
N ASN A 62 -9.28 7.04 -4.00
CA ASN A 62 -9.61 7.62 -2.70
C ASN A 62 -8.36 8.12 -1.95
N ALA A 63 -7.21 7.47 -2.13
CA ALA A 63 -5.94 7.93 -1.56
C ALA A 63 -5.34 9.16 -2.29
N GLY A 64 -5.95 9.59 -3.39
CA GLY A 64 -5.53 10.77 -4.15
C GLY A 64 -4.60 10.48 -5.31
N ALA A 65 -4.51 9.24 -5.80
CA ALA A 65 -3.66 8.90 -6.94
C ALA A 65 -3.96 9.76 -8.17
N LEU A 66 -5.24 10.07 -8.41
CA LEU A 66 -5.68 10.88 -9.56
C LEU A 66 -5.32 12.37 -9.47
N ASN A 67 -4.72 12.83 -8.37
CA ASN A 67 -4.20 14.19 -8.27
C ASN A 67 -2.83 14.36 -8.96
N PHE A 68 -2.21 13.26 -9.40
CA PHE A 68 -0.87 13.27 -9.98
C PHE A 68 -0.92 12.84 -11.44
N THR A 69 -0.21 13.56 -12.31
CA THR A 69 -0.16 13.22 -13.75
C THR A 69 0.81 12.09 -14.07
N ASP A 70 1.87 11.95 -13.26
CA ASP A 70 2.91 10.93 -13.45
C ASP A 70 2.40 9.51 -13.12
N PRO A 71 2.47 8.54 -14.05
CA PRO A 71 2.00 7.18 -13.80
C PRO A 71 2.79 6.45 -12.70
N GLY A 72 4.07 6.78 -12.51
CA GLY A 72 4.88 6.24 -11.41
C GLY A 72 4.41 6.72 -10.04
N LYS A 73 4.04 8.00 -9.92
CA LYS A 73 3.38 8.56 -8.71
C LYS A 73 2.05 7.86 -8.45
N GLN A 74 1.20 7.71 -9.46
CA GLN A 74 -0.08 7.00 -9.34
C GLN A 74 0.09 5.55 -8.85
N ALA A 75 1.06 4.82 -9.41
CA ALA A 75 1.37 3.45 -9.00
C ALA A 75 1.87 3.37 -7.55
N ALA A 76 2.67 4.35 -7.12
CA ALA A 76 3.15 4.44 -5.76
C ALA A 76 2.02 4.71 -4.75
N VAL A 77 1.09 5.63 -5.07
CA VAL A 77 -0.10 5.89 -4.23
C VAL A 77 -1.01 4.67 -4.15
N MET A 78 -1.19 3.93 -5.24
CA MET A 78 -1.91 2.65 -5.22
C MET A 78 -1.25 1.64 -4.27
N SER A 79 0.08 1.53 -4.28
CA SER A 79 0.81 0.63 -3.37
C SER A 79 0.65 1.06 -1.90
N LEU A 80 0.76 2.36 -1.62
CA LEU A 80 0.54 2.91 -0.27
C LEU A 80 -0.86 2.57 0.24
N ALA A 81 -1.88 2.89 -0.55
CA ALA A 81 -3.28 2.70 -0.15
C ALA A 81 -3.57 1.22 0.11
N HIS A 82 -3.00 0.34 -0.70
CA HIS A 82 -3.11 -1.10 -0.49
C HIS A 82 -2.43 -1.58 0.80
N MET A 83 -1.26 -1.02 1.14
CA MET A 83 -0.49 -1.45 2.32
C MET A 83 -0.93 -0.83 3.64
N ARG A 84 -1.44 0.40 3.62
CA ARG A 84 -1.70 1.22 4.82
C ARG A 84 -3.14 1.75 4.88
N GLY A 85 -3.97 1.39 3.90
CA GLY A 85 -5.30 1.99 3.74
C GLY A 85 -5.23 3.41 3.21
N VAL A 86 -6.39 3.95 2.83
CA VAL A 86 -6.52 5.31 2.30
C VAL A 86 -5.95 6.36 3.25
N GLY A 87 -6.40 6.39 4.51
CA GLY A 87 -5.97 7.41 5.46
C GLY A 87 -4.48 7.35 5.82
N GLY A 88 -3.90 6.14 5.90
CA GLY A 88 -2.47 5.95 6.13
C GLY A 88 -1.63 6.40 4.93
N ALA A 89 -2.07 6.09 3.70
CA ALA A 89 -1.43 6.58 2.47
C ALA A 89 -1.43 8.11 2.42
N GLN A 90 -2.57 8.74 2.69
CA GLN A 90 -2.70 10.19 2.72
C GLN A 90 -1.84 10.84 3.81
N ALA A 91 -1.72 10.20 4.98
CA ALA A 91 -0.82 10.68 6.04
C ALA A 91 0.66 10.62 5.64
N ILE A 92 1.08 9.53 4.98
CA ILE A 92 2.46 9.41 4.47
C ILE A 92 2.74 10.50 3.43
N LEU A 93 1.84 10.71 2.47
CA LEU A 93 1.99 11.75 1.46
C LEU A 93 2.06 13.15 2.08
N ASN A 94 1.20 13.46 3.06
CA ASN A 94 1.27 14.73 3.80
C ASN A 94 2.59 14.91 4.56
N SER A 95 3.17 13.83 5.09
CA SER A 95 4.43 13.89 5.84
C SER A 95 5.64 14.22 4.96
N MET A 96 5.57 13.95 3.65
CA MET A 96 6.64 14.33 2.72
C MET A 96 6.79 15.84 2.59
N GLU A 97 5.69 16.59 2.74
CA GLU A 97 5.70 18.05 2.73
C GLU A 97 5.93 18.63 4.13
N SER A 98 5.20 18.12 5.13
CA SER A 98 5.16 18.73 6.47
C SER A 98 6.17 18.16 7.47
N GLY A 99 6.76 17.00 7.19
CA GLY A 99 7.53 16.20 8.15
C GLY A 99 6.70 15.60 9.30
N ASN A 100 5.41 15.95 9.41
CA ASN A 100 4.57 15.49 10.50
C ASN A 100 3.97 14.09 10.21
N ILE A 101 4.26 13.13 11.10
CA ILE A 101 3.83 11.75 10.93
C ILE A 101 2.67 11.44 11.87
N VAL A 102 1.49 11.21 11.29
CA VAL A 102 0.26 10.81 11.98
C VAL A 102 -0.29 9.52 11.40
N LYS A 103 -1.08 8.76 12.16
CA LYS A 103 -1.59 7.44 11.74
C LYS A 103 -2.55 7.48 10.54
N SER A 104 -3.30 8.57 10.40
CA SER A 104 -4.29 8.73 9.34
C SER A 104 -4.57 10.20 9.15
N ALA A 105 -4.72 10.65 7.92
CA ALA A 105 -5.04 12.03 7.59
C ALA A 105 -5.88 12.09 6.31
N LYS A 106 -6.42 13.28 6.01
CA LYS A 106 -6.92 13.62 4.67
C LYS A 106 -5.79 14.25 3.88
N LEU A 107 -5.63 13.88 2.60
CA LEU A 107 -4.60 14.47 1.75
C LEU A 107 -4.84 15.98 1.59
N THR A 108 -3.79 16.78 1.76
CA THR A 108 -3.86 18.24 1.71
C THR A 108 -3.52 18.78 0.32
N PRO A 109 -4.09 19.92 -0.11
CA PRO A 109 -3.68 20.59 -1.35
C PRO A 109 -2.19 20.96 -1.38
N GLN A 110 -1.62 21.33 -0.24
CA GLN A 110 -0.20 21.65 -0.09
C GLN A 110 0.68 20.45 -0.44
N ALA A 111 0.38 19.29 0.15
CA ALA A 111 1.10 18.06 -0.16
C ALA A 111 0.91 17.62 -1.62
N ILE A 112 -0.30 17.79 -2.19
CA ILE A 112 -0.55 17.51 -3.61
C ILE A 112 0.35 18.37 -4.50
N ASN A 113 0.34 19.69 -4.30
CA ASN A 113 1.13 20.61 -5.12
C ASN A 113 2.64 20.36 -4.95
N TYR A 114 3.09 20.15 -3.71
CA TYR A 114 4.47 19.80 -3.40
C TYR A 114 4.89 18.54 -4.16
N ILE A 115 4.16 17.44 -4.01
CA ILE A 115 4.47 16.16 -4.65
C ILE A 115 4.37 16.25 -6.17
N GLU A 116 3.38 16.95 -6.73
CA GLU A 116 3.25 17.07 -8.18
C GLU A 116 4.44 17.83 -8.79
N SER A 117 4.98 18.83 -8.08
CA SER A 117 6.15 19.59 -8.52
C SER A 117 7.47 18.82 -8.46
N MET A 118 7.55 17.72 -7.70
CA MET A 118 8.76 16.90 -7.62
C MET A 118 8.98 16.17 -8.94
N ASP A 119 10.24 16.04 -9.37
CA ASP A 119 10.55 15.06 -10.40
C ASP A 119 10.32 13.64 -9.89
N ALA A 120 10.18 12.70 -10.83
CA ALA A 120 9.83 11.33 -10.52
C ALA A 120 10.87 10.63 -9.62
N LYS A 121 12.15 10.91 -9.79
CA LYS A 121 13.22 10.23 -9.03
C LYS A 121 13.21 10.71 -7.58
N ASP A 122 13.16 12.03 -7.38
CA ASP A 122 13.14 12.64 -6.06
C ASP A 122 11.86 12.26 -5.31
N PHE A 123 10.72 12.16 -6.00
CA PHE A 123 9.49 11.64 -5.43
C PHE A 123 9.66 10.20 -4.91
N GLN A 124 10.17 9.28 -5.74
CA GLN A 124 10.27 7.87 -5.34
C GLN A 124 11.25 7.68 -4.17
N GLU A 125 12.33 8.45 -4.12
CA GLU A 125 13.30 8.40 -3.03
C GLU A 125 12.70 8.97 -1.74
N SER A 126 12.12 10.17 -1.80
CA SER A 126 11.49 10.82 -0.64
C SER A 126 10.33 9.99 -0.10
N LEU A 127 9.53 9.38 -0.99
CA LEU A 127 8.42 8.52 -0.56
C LEU A 127 8.92 7.26 0.14
N LYS A 128 10.01 6.64 -0.34
CA LYS A 128 10.60 5.46 0.30
C LYS A 128 11.00 5.79 1.75
N GLU A 129 11.62 6.93 1.98
CA GLU A 129 12.00 7.41 3.31
C GLU A 129 10.78 7.70 4.18
N ALA A 130 9.79 8.43 3.66
CA ALA A 130 8.56 8.74 4.38
C ALA A 130 7.79 7.49 4.82
N ARG A 131 7.77 6.44 3.99
CA ARG A 131 7.16 5.14 4.34
C ARG A 131 7.86 4.46 5.51
N VAL A 132 9.20 4.44 5.49
CA VAL A 132 10.00 3.86 6.58
C VAL A 132 9.79 4.64 7.87
N ALA A 133 9.87 5.96 7.82
CA ALA A 133 9.66 6.83 8.97
C ALA A 133 8.25 6.65 9.57
N TYR A 134 7.23 6.56 8.71
CA TYR A 134 5.86 6.27 9.12
C TYR A 134 5.74 4.91 9.81
N ASP A 135 6.32 3.86 9.22
CA ASP A 135 6.22 2.51 9.77
C ASP A 135 6.89 2.39 11.14
N ILE A 136 8.06 2.99 11.31
CA ILE A 136 8.75 3.08 12.61
C ILE A 136 7.88 3.86 13.60
N LYS A 137 7.40 5.05 13.24
CA LYS A 137 6.66 5.92 14.17
C LYS A 137 5.31 5.33 14.60
N ILE A 138 4.58 4.69 13.68
CA ILE A 138 3.20 4.26 13.91
C ILE A 138 3.13 2.82 14.40
N TYR A 139 4.05 1.96 13.98
CA TYR A 139 4.02 0.53 14.31
C TYR A 139 5.27 0.04 15.03
N GLY A 140 6.36 0.81 15.05
CA GLY A 140 7.67 0.30 15.42
C GLY A 140 7.74 -0.31 16.81
N ASP A 141 7.06 0.29 17.78
CA ASP A 141 7.03 -0.19 19.16
C ASP A 141 5.87 -1.17 19.45
N SER A 142 5.04 -1.45 18.43
CA SER A 142 3.92 -2.38 18.58
C SER A 142 4.38 -3.84 18.55
N SER A 143 3.58 -4.72 19.17
CA SER A 143 3.80 -6.16 19.10
C SER A 143 3.02 -6.80 17.95
N THR A 144 3.60 -7.82 17.31
CA THR A 144 2.94 -8.71 16.36
C THR A 144 3.07 -10.15 16.82
N SER A 145 2.13 -11.01 16.42
CA SER A 145 2.19 -12.44 16.73
C SER A 145 2.21 -13.26 15.44
N LYS A 146 3.11 -14.25 15.38
CA LYS A 146 3.23 -15.18 14.25
C LYS A 146 3.69 -16.55 14.75
N GLY A 147 2.92 -17.60 14.43
CA GLY A 147 3.24 -18.97 14.85
C GLY A 147 3.28 -19.13 16.37
N GLY A 148 2.37 -18.49 17.10
CA GLY A 148 2.29 -18.55 18.57
C GLY A 148 3.38 -17.78 19.33
N LYS A 149 4.29 -17.09 18.64
CA LYS A 149 5.31 -16.23 19.24
C LYS A 149 5.00 -14.76 19.01
N THR A 150 5.31 -13.94 20.00
CA THR A 150 5.19 -12.47 19.94
C THR A 150 6.54 -11.85 19.61
N TYR A 151 6.54 -10.86 18.73
CA TYR A 151 7.71 -10.12 18.27
C TYR A 151 7.43 -8.62 18.33
N ASN A 152 8.47 -7.80 18.47
CA ASN A 152 8.39 -6.40 18.07
C ASN A 152 8.10 -6.33 16.56
N TRP A 153 7.21 -5.43 16.15
CA TRP A 153 6.75 -5.36 14.76
C TRP A 153 7.84 -4.90 13.80
N TRP A 154 8.64 -3.89 14.18
CA TRP A 154 9.72 -3.37 13.32
C TRP A 154 10.83 -4.39 13.16
N ASP A 155 11.24 -5.02 14.26
CA ASP A 155 12.27 -6.06 14.21
C ASP A 155 11.85 -7.24 13.32
N HIS A 156 10.55 -7.55 13.29
CA HIS A 156 10.04 -8.67 12.51
C HIS A 156 9.80 -8.35 11.03
N TYR A 157 9.35 -7.14 10.68
CA TYR A 157 8.95 -6.79 9.31
C TYR A 157 9.82 -5.72 8.63
N GLY A 158 10.60 -4.95 9.39
CA GLY A 158 11.29 -3.74 8.92
C GLY A 158 12.24 -3.97 7.76
N ASP A 159 13.10 -5.00 7.82
CA ASP A 159 14.02 -5.34 6.73
C ASP A 159 13.27 -5.70 5.43
N GLY A 160 12.20 -6.51 5.56
CA GLY A 160 11.36 -6.90 4.42
C GLY A 160 10.63 -5.71 3.80
N LEU A 161 10.18 -4.76 4.61
CA LEU A 161 9.50 -3.54 4.17
C LEU A 161 10.46 -2.60 3.46
N GLN A 162 11.65 -2.37 4.00
CA GLN A 162 12.69 -1.54 3.36
C GLN A 162 13.07 -2.10 1.99
N LYS A 163 13.32 -3.42 1.89
CA LYS A 163 13.61 -4.10 0.61
C LYS A 163 12.45 -3.95 -0.37
N ARG A 164 11.21 -4.09 0.10
CA ARG A 164 10.01 -3.89 -0.73
C ARG A 164 9.93 -2.46 -1.25
N HIS A 165 10.09 -1.46 -0.39
CA HIS A 165 9.99 -0.04 -0.77
C HIS A 165 11.07 0.34 -1.78
N ALA A 166 12.31 -0.11 -1.58
CA ALA A 166 13.40 0.11 -2.54
C ALA A 166 13.12 -0.54 -3.91
N LYS A 167 12.54 -1.75 -3.92
CA LYS A 167 12.14 -2.41 -5.17
C LYS A 167 10.99 -1.69 -5.86
N GLU A 168 9.95 -1.33 -5.11
CA GLU A 168 8.80 -0.58 -5.63
C GLU A 168 9.21 0.77 -6.22
N ALA A 169 10.05 1.54 -5.53
CA ALA A 169 10.59 2.81 -6.03
C ALA A 169 11.26 2.65 -7.40
N LYS A 170 12.13 1.64 -7.56
CA LYS A 170 12.79 1.33 -8.84
C LYS A 170 11.82 0.91 -9.94
N GLU A 171 10.80 0.11 -9.62
CA GLU A 171 9.83 -0.35 -10.61
C GLU A 171 8.86 0.75 -11.04
N PHE A 172 8.43 1.60 -10.10
CA PHE A 172 7.49 2.68 -10.40
C PHE A 172 8.18 3.85 -11.12
N LEU A 173 9.46 4.09 -10.86
CA LEU A 173 10.24 5.05 -11.63
C LEU A 173 10.28 4.71 -13.13
N LYS A 174 10.26 3.42 -13.50
CA LYS A 174 10.21 3.00 -14.93
C LYS A 174 8.87 3.32 -15.61
N LEU A 175 7.84 3.63 -14.83
CA LEU A 175 6.51 4.02 -15.33
C LEU A 175 6.37 5.53 -15.45
N SER A 176 7.32 6.28 -14.88
CA SER A 176 7.27 7.73 -14.88
C SER A 176 7.64 8.31 -16.25
N ASN A 177 7.09 9.47 -16.56
CA ASN A 177 7.35 10.21 -17.79
C ASN A 177 8.49 11.22 -17.63
#